data_AF-A0A8T3KQ73-F1
#
_entry.id   AF-A0A8T3KQ73-F1
#
_cell.length_a   1.000
_cell.length_b   1.000
_cell.length_c   1.000
_cell.angle_alpha   90.00
_cell.angle_beta   90.00
_cell.angle_gamma   90.00
#
_symmetry.space_group_name_H-M   'P 1'
#
loop_
_entity.id
_entity.type
_entity.pdbx_description
1 polymer ?
#
loop_
_entity_poly.entity_id
_entity_poly.type
_entity_poly.pdbx_seq_one_letter_code
_entity_poly.pdbx_strand_id
1 'polypeptide(L)'
;MYYRCHKCGGVFPASEFKTGRQLHGPGCRAYGVHPNHRYCPCGVSIDWYGYDYVEMEKLGTGRFTQLLDVIEVDRDYVGIGVNKKEAALYRSREIDPIAGEHLQFVNVICHSTEREYMLCVPPDIKDVWTAVGWTFNKTKSEYAPVVEA
;
A
#
# COMPACT_ATOMS: atom_id res chain seq x y z
N MET A 1 -4.70 5.42 6.08
CA MET A 1 -4.16 4.80 7.32
C MET A 1 -4.87 3.47 7.54
N TYR A 2 -4.13 2.38 7.76
CA TYR A 2 -4.68 1.04 7.99
C TYR A 2 -4.46 0.61 9.44
N TYR A 3 -5.43 -0.15 9.97
CA TYR A 3 -5.37 -0.70 11.32
C TYR A 3 -5.48 -2.22 11.28
N ARG A 4 -4.64 -2.89 12.09
CA ARG A 4 -4.78 -4.32 12.37
C ARG A 4 -5.56 -4.49 13.67
N CYS A 5 -6.70 -5.18 13.61
CA CYS A 5 -7.46 -5.53 14.80
C CYS A 5 -6.76 -6.66 15.56
N HIS A 6 -6.45 -6.48 16.84
CA HIS A 6 -5.81 -7.52 17.66
C HIS A 6 -6.72 -8.73 17.92
N LYS A 7 -8.04 -8.58 17.84
CA LYS A 7 -8.99 -9.67 18.08
C LYS A 7 -9.10 -10.66 16.91
N CYS A 8 -9.21 -10.17 15.68
CA CYS A 8 -9.37 -11.03 14.50
C CYS A 8 -8.15 -11.09 13.58
N GLY A 9 -7.13 -10.26 13.81
CA GLY A 9 -5.95 -10.14 12.94
C GLY A 9 -6.24 -9.45 11.59
N GLY A 10 -7.49 -9.11 11.30
CA GLY A 10 -7.88 -8.43 10.07
C GLY A 10 -7.26 -7.03 9.97
N VAL A 11 -6.87 -6.65 8.76
CA VAL A 11 -6.30 -5.33 8.44
C VAL A 11 -7.29 -4.60 7.55
N PHE A 12 -7.77 -3.45 7.99
CA PHE A 12 -8.80 -2.68 7.30
C PHE A 12 -8.39 -1.21 7.19
N PRO A 13 -8.84 -0.48 6.16
CA PRO A 13 -8.65 0.96 6.10
C PRO A 13 -9.44 1.66 7.21
N ALA A 14 -8.95 2.81 7.67
CA ALA A 14 -9.62 3.61 8.70
C ALA A 14 -11.11 3.88 8.42
N SER A 15 -11.48 4.03 7.15
CA SER A 15 -12.86 4.27 6.69
C SER A 15 -13.81 3.10 6.93
N GLU A 16 -13.30 1.86 7.01
CA GLU A 16 -14.11 0.67 7.28
C GLU A 16 -14.40 0.48 8.77
N PHE A 17 -13.70 1.19 9.66
CA PHE A 17 -14.01 1.17 11.08
C PHE A 17 -15.19 2.09 11.36
N LYS A 18 -16.27 1.51 11.89
CA LYS A 18 -17.47 2.25 12.24
C LYS A 18 -17.34 2.82 13.64
N THR A 19 -17.82 4.04 13.85
CA THR A 19 -17.96 4.61 15.19
C THR A 19 -19.39 4.45 15.66
N GLY A 20 -19.58 4.33 16.98
CA GLY A 20 -20.91 4.21 17.55
C GLY A 20 -21.71 5.51 17.55
N ARG A 21 -21.95 6.13 16.40
CA ARG A 21 -22.74 7.36 16.37
C ARG A 21 -24.11 7.13 17.02
N GLN A 22 -24.46 8.01 17.95
CA GLN A 22 -25.82 8.10 18.48
C GLN A 22 -26.72 8.58 17.34
N LEU A 23 -27.55 7.68 16.80
CA LEU A 23 -28.59 8.09 15.86
C LEU A 23 -29.61 8.92 16.64
N HIS A 24 -30.23 9.91 16.00
CA HIS A 24 -31.17 10.83 16.65
C HIS A 24 -32.33 10.05 17.30
N GLY A 25 -32.23 9.84 18.62
CA GLY A 25 -33.20 9.13 19.43
C GLY A 25 -32.55 8.55 20.71
N PRO A 26 -33.19 8.63 21.88
CA PRO A 26 -32.65 8.03 23.09
C PRO A 26 -32.63 6.50 22.98
N GLY A 27 -31.43 5.91 22.92
CA GLY A 27 -31.22 4.46 23.01
C GLY A 27 -30.76 3.74 21.74
N CYS A 28 -30.78 4.37 20.56
CA CYS A 28 -30.40 3.72 19.31
C CYS A 28 -28.96 4.07 18.89
N ARG A 29 -28.03 3.15 19.10
CA ARG A 29 -26.64 3.23 18.59
C ARG A 29 -26.57 2.52 17.25
N ALA A 30 -26.04 3.17 16.22
CA ALA A 30 -25.89 2.53 14.91
C ALA A 30 -24.92 1.32 14.98
N TYR A 31 -23.88 1.43 15.81
CA TYR A 31 -22.81 0.44 15.94
C TYR A 31 -22.25 0.45 17.37
N GLY A 32 -22.19 -0.71 18.02
CA GLY A 32 -21.53 -0.86 19.32
C GLY A 32 -22.18 -0.16 20.51
N VAL A 33 -21.57 -0.31 21.69
CA VAL A 33 -22.08 0.14 23.00
C VAL A 33 -21.44 1.44 23.48
N HIS A 34 -20.46 2.00 22.75
CA HIS A 34 -19.78 3.24 23.13
C HIS A 34 -19.59 4.15 21.92
N PRO A 35 -20.00 5.43 22.00
CA PRO A 35 -20.15 6.24 20.80
C PRO A 35 -18.84 6.76 20.22
N ASN A 36 -17.83 6.85 21.07
CA ASN A 36 -16.49 7.31 20.70
C ASN A 36 -15.56 6.17 20.29
N HIS A 37 -16.05 4.93 20.31
CA HIS A 37 -15.21 3.77 20.02
C HIS A 37 -15.34 3.39 18.55
N ARG A 38 -14.20 3.02 17.98
CA ARG A 38 -14.02 2.44 16.66
C ARG A 38 -14.26 0.94 16.75
N TYR A 39 -15.09 0.45 15.85
CA TYR A 39 -15.47 -0.95 15.74
C TYR A 39 -14.93 -1.52 14.43
N CYS A 40 -14.20 -2.63 14.56
CA CYS A 40 -13.73 -3.44 13.45
C CYS A 40 -14.94 -4.05 12.70
N PRO A 41 -14.83 -4.34 11.39
CA PRO A 41 -15.83 -5.12 10.67
C PRO A 41 -16.20 -6.47 11.33
N CYS A 42 -15.32 -7.04 12.17
CA CYS A 42 -15.64 -8.23 12.97
C CYS A 42 -16.54 -7.96 14.20
N GLY A 43 -17.00 -6.72 14.40
CA GLY A 43 -17.98 -6.34 15.42
C GLY A 43 -17.40 -5.93 16.78
N VAL A 44 -16.09 -6.00 16.98
CA VAL A 44 -15.45 -5.65 18.26
C VAL A 44 -14.85 -4.24 18.26
N SER A 45 -14.83 -3.61 19.43
CA SER A 45 -14.19 -2.32 19.61
C SER A 45 -12.68 -2.48 19.64
N ILE A 46 -11.97 -1.83 18.71
CA ILE A 46 -10.51 -1.85 18.69
C ILE A 46 -9.88 -0.98 19.78
N ASP A 47 -10.61 0.02 20.30
CA ASP A 47 -10.12 0.83 21.42
C ASP A 47 -10.09 0.05 22.75
N TRP A 48 -10.86 -1.05 22.84
CA TRP A 48 -10.81 -1.98 23.98
C TRP A 48 -9.84 -3.14 23.76
N TYR A 49 -9.90 -3.77 22.58
CA TYR A 49 -9.14 -4.99 22.31
C TYR A 49 -7.74 -4.71 21.75
N GLY A 50 -7.43 -3.45 21.42
CA GLY A 50 -6.17 -3.04 20.84
C GLY A 50 -6.15 -3.10 19.31
N TYR A 51 -5.24 -2.31 18.74
CA TYR A 51 -4.92 -2.30 17.33
C TYR A 51 -3.48 -1.88 17.08
N ASP A 52 -2.93 -2.29 15.93
CA ASP A 52 -1.66 -1.75 15.42
C ASP A 52 -1.93 -0.83 14.23
N TYR A 53 -1.09 0.20 14.10
CA TYR A 53 -0.93 0.87 12.82
C TYR A 53 -0.16 -0.05 11.87
N VAL A 54 -0.73 -0.27 10.69
CA VAL A 54 -0.07 -1.07 9.64
C VAL A 54 0.40 -0.10 8.56
N GLU A 55 1.72 0.08 8.52
CA GLU A 55 2.39 0.75 7.42
C GLU A 55 2.48 -0.18 6.21
N MET A 56 2.71 0.43 5.05
CA MET A 56 2.74 -0.21 3.73
C MET A 56 3.71 -1.38 3.65
N GLU A 57 4.87 -1.28 4.32
CA GLU A 57 5.88 -2.36 4.42
C GLU A 57 5.31 -3.65 5.05
N LYS A 58 4.28 -3.56 5.91
CA LYS A 58 3.66 -4.71 6.60
C LYS A 58 2.49 -5.34 5.84
N LEU A 59 1.98 -4.68 4.79
CA LEU A 59 0.89 -5.22 3.97
C LEU A 59 1.41 -6.25 2.96
N GLY A 60 2.66 -6.09 2.51
CA GLY A 60 3.24 -6.84 1.39
C GLY A 60 2.60 -6.46 0.05
N THR A 61 3.30 -6.69 -1.05
CA THR A 61 2.84 -6.31 -2.40
C THR A 61 1.45 -6.83 -2.75
N GLY A 62 1.16 -8.09 -2.44
CA GLY A 62 -0.10 -8.72 -2.85
C GLY A 62 -1.36 -8.06 -2.25
N ARG A 63 -1.30 -7.59 -1.00
CA ARG A 63 -2.44 -6.85 -0.40
C ARG A 63 -2.46 -5.41 -0.85
N PHE A 64 -1.29 -4.81 -1.07
CA PHE A 64 -1.20 -3.46 -1.59
C PHE A 64 -1.84 -3.33 -2.98
N THR A 65 -1.58 -4.27 -3.88
CA THR A 65 -2.11 -4.24 -5.24
C THR A 65 -3.63 -4.42 -5.28
N GLN A 66 -4.18 -5.28 -4.41
CA GLN A 66 -5.63 -5.43 -4.25
C GLN A 66 -6.29 -4.17 -3.69
N LEU A 67 -5.66 -3.52 -2.71
CA LEU A 67 -6.23 -2.35 -2.03
C LEU A 67 -6.32 -1.12 -2.94
N LEU A 68 -5.36 -0.94 -3.84
CA LEU A 68 -5.35 0.19 -4.78
C LEU A 68 -5.98 -0.12 -6.14
N ASP A 69 -6.54 -1.33 -6.33
CA ASP A 69 -7.03 -1.83 -7.62
C ASP A 69 -6.08 -1.49 -8.77
N VAL A 70 -4.80 -1.85 -8.59
CA VAL A 70 -3.77 -1.67 -9.60
C VAL A 70 -3.55 -2.96 -10.38
N ILE A 71 -3.27 -2.82 -11.66
CA ILE A 71 -2.91 -3.90 -12.58
C ILE A 71 -1.40 -3.87 -12.82
N GLU A 72 -0.81 -5.04 -13.05
CA GLU A 72 0.58 -5.13 -13.49
C GLU A 72 0.70 -4.63 -14.93
N VAL A 73 1.62 -3.70 -15.14
CA VAL A 73 1.95 -3.12 -16.45
C VAL A 73 3.16 -3.82 -17.05
N ASP A 74 4.18 -4.07 -16.24
CA ASP A 74 5.43 -4.71 -16.65
C ASP A 74 6.11 -5.36 -15.45
N ARG A 75 6.93 -6.39 -15.70
CA ARG A 75 7.69 -7.12 -14.69
C ARG A 75 8.97 -7.64 -15.32
N ASP A 76 10.08 -7.35 -14.68
CA ASP A 76 11.39 -7.82 -15.12
C ASP A 76 12.35 -7.83 -13.93
N TYR A 77 13.53 -8.40 -14.15
CA TYR A 77 14.62 -8.34 -13.22
C TYR A 77 15.54 -7.18 -13.54
N VAL A 78 15.61 -6.22 -12.62
CA VAL A 78 16.49 -5.06 -12.70
C VAL A 78 17.82 -5.32 -12.01
N GLY A 79 18.89 -4.72 -12.52
CA GLY A 79 20.26 -4.91 -12.04
C GLY A 79 21.07 -5.98 -12.80
N ILE A 80 22.29 -6.23 -12.33
CA ILE A 80 23.27 -7.08 -13.03
C ILE A 80 23.90 -8.08 -12.03
N GLY A 81 24.11 -9.32 -12.49
CA GLY A 81 24.82 -10.35 -11.72
C GLY A 81 24.11 -10.72 -10.42
N VAL A 82 24.86 -10.71 -9.31
CA VAL A 82 24.34 -11.01 -7.96
C VAL A 82 23.33 -9.98 -7.45
N ASN A 83 23.31 -8.79 -8.04
CA ASN A 83 22.39 -7.70 -7.71
C ASN A 83 21.15 -7.69 -8.62
N LYS A 84 20.89 -8.78 -9.33
CA LYS A 84 19.67 -8.91 -10.13
C LYS A 84 18.50 -9.20 -9.18
N LYS A 85 17.55 -8.26 -9.07
CA LYS A 85 16.34 -8.38 -8.25
C LYS A 85 15.10 -8.20 -9.12
N GLU A 86 14.03 -8.88 -8.75
CA GLU A 86 12.75 -8.71 -9.44
C GLU A 86 12.15 -7.33 -9.10
N ALA A 87 11.59 -6.67 -10.10
CA ALA A 87 10.80 -5.47 -9.97
C ALA A 87 9.53 -5.59 -10.81
N ALA A 88 8.47 -4.90 -10.39
CA ALA A 88 7.20 -4.88 -11.10
C ALA A 88 6.59 -3.48 -11.11
N LEU A 89 6.07 -3.06 -12.26
CA LEU A 89 5.37 -1.81 -12.46
C LEU A 89 3.87 -2.06 -12.39
N TYR A 90 3.17 -1.28 -11.59
CA TYR A 90 1.73 -1.37 -11.39
C TYR A 90 1.06 -0.04 -11.68
N ARG A 91 -0.13 -0.07 -12.29
CA ARG A 91 -0.94 1.13 -12.56
C ARG A 91 -2.36 0.90 -12.10
N SER A 92 -2.96 1.90 -11.50
CA SER A 92 -4.40 1.91 -11.17
C SER A 92 -5.26 1.62 -12.39
N ARG A 93 -6.33 0.83 -12.20
CA ARG A 93 -7.27 0.51 -13.27
C ARG A 93 -8.02 1.74 -13.77
N GLU A 94 -8.34 2.65 -12.85
CA GLU A 94 -9.11 3.87 -13.11
C GLU A 94 -8.25 5.11 -12.85
N ILE A 95 -8.67 6.24 -13.41
CA ILE A 95 -8.06 7.55 -13.15
C ILE A 95 -8.42 7.95 -11.72
N ASP A 96 -7.44 8.35 -10.93
CA ASP A 96 -7.70 8.83 -9.58
C ASP A 96 -8.40 10.20 -9.63
N PRO A 97 -9.54 10.37 -8.95
CA PRO A 97 -10.35 11.58 -9.06
C PRO A 97 -9.71 12.81 -8.41
N ILE A 98 -8.69 12.63 -7.57
CA ILE A 98 -7.96 13.72 -6.90
C ILE A 98 -6.74 14.13 -7.74
N ALA A 99 -5.97 13.16 -8.23
CA ALA A 99 -4.80 13.41 -9.06
C ALA A 99 -5.16 13.80 -10.50
N GLY A 100 -6.31 13.35 -11.02
CA GLY A 100 -6.71 13.56 -12.41
C GLY A 100 -5.96 12.70 -13.42
N GLU A 101 -5.16 11.74 -12.94
CA GLU A 101 -4.38 10.79 -13.74
C GLU A 101 -4.37 9.40 -13.09
N HIS A 102 -3.84 8.40 -13.80
CA HIS A 102 -3.62 7.10 -13.18
C HIS A 102 -2.53 7.21 -12.11
N LEU A 103 -2.76 6.61 -10.94
CA LEU A 103 -1.69 6.32 -10.00
C LEU A 103 -0.82 5.20 -10.56
N GLN A 104 0.50 5.35 -10.47
CA GLN A 104 1.46 4.34 -10.92
C GLN A 104 2.56 4.14 -9.88
N PHE A 105 2.98 2.89 -9.71
CA PHE A 105 3.92 2.49 -8.68
C PHE A 105 4.89 1.44 -9.21
N VAL A 106 6.15 1.53 -8.79
CA VAL A 106 7.14 0.47 -9.01
C VAL A 106 7.41 -0.25 -7.70
N ASN A 107 7.34 -1.58 -7.74
CA ASN A 107 7.78 -2.45 -6.68
C ASN A 107 9.26 -2.76 -6.87
N VAL A 108 10.08 -2.52 -5.85
CA VAL A 108 11.51 -2.81 -5.85
C VAL A 108 11.94 -3.47 -4.57
N ILE A 109 12.94 -4.34 -4.66
CA ILE A 109 13.61 -4.93 -3.50
C ILE A 109 14.97 -4.25 -3.34
N CYS A 110 15.19 -3.63 -2.18
CA CYS A 110 16.45 -3.00 -1.84
C CYS A 110 17.54 -4.05 -1.58
N HIS A 111 18.69 -3.94 -2.26
CA HIS A 111 19.78 -4.90 -2.15
C HIS A 111 20.45 -4.96 -0.77
N SER A 112 20.54 -3.83 -0.07
CA SER A 112 21.26 -3.77 1.22
C SER A 112 20.43 -4.23 2.41
N THR A 113 19.10 -4.12 2.30
CA THR A 113 18.17 -4.41 3.41
C THR A 113 17.21 -5.55 3.14
N GLU A 114 17.14 -6.03 1.90
CA GLU A 114 16.15 -7.01 1.41
C GLU A 114 14.70 -6.59 1.66
N ARG A 115 14.45 -5.29 1.87
CA ARG A 115 13.10 -4.73 2.05
C ARG A 115 12.46 -4.46 0.71
N GLU A 116 11.15 -4.70 0.66
CA GLU A 116 10.29 -4.44 -0.48
C GLU A 116 9.63 -3.06 -0.36
N TYR A 117 9.67 -2.28 -1.43
CA TYR A 117 9.15 -0.92 -1.49
C TYR A 117 8.23 -0.74 -2.69
N MET A 118 7.05 -0.17 -2.45
CA MET A 118 6.18 0.38 -3.50
C MET A 118 6.39 1.88 -3.59
N LEU A 119 7.07 2.33 -4.65
CA LEU A 119 7.42 3.72 -4.89
C LEU A 119 6.52 4.30 -5.97
N CYS A 120 5.92 5.46 -5.71
CA CYS A 120 5.10 6.15 -6.71
C CYS A 120 5.98 6.68 -7.85
N VAL A 121 5.53 6.51 -9.09
CA VAL A 121 6.23 6.97 -10.31
C VAL A 121 5.25 7.63 -11.27
N PRO A 122 5.72 8.46 -12.22
CA PRO A 122 4.87 9.07 -13.24
C PRO A 122 4.08 8.03 -14.07
N PRO A 123 2.83 8.32 -14.46
CA PRO A 123 1.95 7.34 -15.13
C PRO A 123 2.26 7.10 -16.62
N ASP A 124 3.04 7.98 -17.24
CA ASP A 124 3.47 7.87 -18.63
C ASP A 124 4.56 6.81 -18.82
N ILE A 125 5.30 6.46 -17.77
CA ILE A 125 6.31 5.38 -17.81
C ILE A 125 5.65 4.04 -18.14
N LYS A 126 6.24 3.31 -19.09
CA LYS A 126 5.68 2.05 -19.64
C LYS A 126 6.47 0.79 -19.30
N ASP A 127 7.72 0.93 -18.87
CA ASP A 127 8.58 -0.20 -18.55
C ASP A 127 9.21 -0.06 -17.17
N VAL A 128 9.42 -1.21 -16.52
CA VAL A 128 9.89 -1.28 -15.13
C VAL A 128 11.29 -0.69 -14.98
N TRP A 129 12.18 -0.88 -15.95
CA TRP A 129 13.54 -0.34 -15.90
C TRP A 129 13.56 1.18 -15.87
N THR A 130 12.76 1.83 -16.70
CA THR A 130 12.61 3.29 -16.68
C THR A 130 12.01 3.76 -15.35
N ALA A 131 11.01 3.04 -14.83
CA ALA A 131 10.39 3.38 -13.55
C ALA A 131 11.39 3.29 -12.39
N VAL A 132 12.18 2.22 -12.32
CA VAL A 132 13.20 2.08 -11.28
C VAL A 132 14.27 3.16 -11.47
N GLY A 133 14.80 3.37 -12.67
CA GLY A 133 15.78 4.44 -12.92
C GLY A 133 15.29 5.81 -12.44
N TRP A 134 14.03 6.15 -12.75
CA TRP A 134 13.40 7.40 -12.33
C TRP A 134 13.41 7.57 -10.80
N THR A 135 13.10 6.51 -10.04
CA THR A 135 13.11 6.58 -8.55
C THR A 135 14.48 6.94 -7.97
N PHE A 136 15.56 6.67 -8.70
CA PHE A 136 16.93 7.00 -8.31
C PHE A 136 17.51 8.18 -9.09
N ASN A 137 16.67 8.95 -9.80
CA ASN A 137 17.08 10.07 -10.65
C ASN A 137 18.14 9.68 -11.70
N LYS A 138 17.95 8.50 -12.32
CA LYS A 138 18.81 7.92 -13.35
C LYS A 138 17.98 7.53 -14.57
N THR A 139 18.59 7.52 -15.74
CA THR A 139 18.00 6.87 -16.92
C THR A 139 18.05 5.34 -16.80
N LYS A 140 17.28 4.65 -17.63
CA LYS A 140 17.34 3.18 -17.77
C LYS A 140 18.77 2.66 -17.99
N SER A 141 19.57 3.34 -18.80
CA SER A 141 20.96 2.99 -19.08
C SER A 141 21.91 3.28 -17.91
N GLU A 142 21.66 4.34 -17.14
CA GLU A 142 22.49 4.73 -16.00
C GLU A 142 22.17 3.96 -14.72
N TYR A 143 20.94 3.44 -14.60
CA TYR A 143 20.49 2.66 -13.46
C TYR A 143 21.12 1.25 -13.42
N ALA A 144 22.10 0.92 -14.25
CA ALA A 144 22.98 -0.23 -14.02
C ALA A 144 23.69 -0.01 -12.66
N PRO A 145 23.29 -0.69 -11.56
CA PRO A 145 23.88 -0.42 -10.27
C PRO A 145 25.28 -1.01 -10.27
N VAL A 146 26.26 -0.20 -10.67
CA VAL A 146 27.67 -0.46 -10.43
C VAL A 146 27.86 -0.27 -8.93
N VAL A 147 28.18 -1.38 -8.26
CA VAL A 147 28.44 -1.54 -6.82
C VAL A 147 28.87 -0.23 -6.12
N GLU A 148 28.11 0.21 -5.11
CA GLU A 148 28.70 1.05 -4.05
C GLU A 148 29.60 0.13 -3.22
N ALA A 149 30.91 0.36 -3.29
CA ALA A 149 31.94 -0.38 -2.55
C ALA A 149 32.15 0.24 -1.16
#